data_AF-A0A953RGR5-F1
#
_entry.id   AF-A0A953RGR5-F1
#
_cell.length_a   1.000
_cell.length_b   1.000
_cell.length_c   1.000
_cell.angle_alpha   90.00
_cell.angle_beta   90.00
_cell.angle_gamma   90.00
#
_symmetry.space_group_name_H-M   'P 1'
#
loop_
_entity.id
_entity.type
_entity.pdbx_description
1 polymer ?
#
loop_
_entity_poly.entity_id
_entity_poly.type
_entity_poly.pdbx_seq_one_letter_code
_entity_poly.pdbx_strand_id
1 'polypeptide(L)' 'MTIRKAAVLIAGAGLVAAVAAAYLRPSVAPPGQPALLTLNPANFREFEAAFDAHPDQPRLVLLFSPT' A
#
# COMPACT_ATOMS: atom_id res chain seq x y z
N MET A 1 17.53 -30.18 -21.55
CA MET A 1 17.90 -29.04 -20.67
C MET A 1 18.69 -29.59 -19.51
N THR A 2 19.91 -29.11 -19.25
CA THR A 2 20.73 -29.60 -18.12
C THR A 2 20.13 -29.13 -16.79
N ILE A 3 20.26 -29.94 -15.73
CA ILE A 3 19.67 -29.70 -14.39
C ILE A 3 20.00 -28.29 -13.86
N ARG A 4 21.21 -27.79 -14.12
CA ARG A 4 21.62 -26.42 -13.76
C ARG A 4 20.78 -25.33 -14.43
N LYS A 5 20.42 -25.49 -15.72
CA LYS A 5 19.60 -24.51 -16.45
C LYS A 5 18.16 -24.50 -15.92
N ALA A 6 17.61 -25.67 -15.57
CA ALA A 6 16.30 -25.78 -14.95
C ALA A 6 16.25 -25.14 -13.55
N ALA A 7 17.28 -25.37 -12.73
CA ALA A 7 17.36 -24.77 -11.40
C ALA A 7 17.38 -23.24 -11.45
N VAL A 8 18.13 -22.63 -12.38
CA VAL A 8 18.18 -21.18 -12.55
C VAL A 8 16.83 -20.60 -12.95
N LEU A 9 16.10 -21.25 -13.87
CA LEU A 9 14.78 -20.79 -14.29
C LEU A 9 13.75 -20.87 -13.16
N ILE A 10 13.77 -21.95 -12.37
CA ILE A 10 12.88 -22.11 -11.21
C ILE A 10 13.16 -21.03 -10.17
N ALA A 11 14.43 -20.78 -9.86
CA ALA A 11 14.82 -19.74 -8.91
C ALA A 11 14.40 -18.34 -9.39
N GLY A 12 14.59 -18.03 -10.68
CA GLY A 12 14.16 -16.77 -11.27
C GLY A 12 12.64 -16.59 -11.22
N ALA A 13 11.88 -17.62 -11.58
CA ALA A 13 10.42 -17.60 -11.49
C ALA A 13 9.93 -17.41 -10.04
N GLY A 14 10.56 -18.09 -9.08
CA GLY A 14 10.26 -17.94 -7.66
C GLY A 14 10.52 -16.52 -7.15
N LEU A 15 11.62 -15.89 -7.56
CA LEU A 15 11.94 -14.51 -7.20
C LEU A 15 10.89 -13.54 -7.77
N VAL A 16 10.53 -13.68 -9.04
CA VAL A 16 9.49 -12.82 -9.66
C VAL A 16 8.16 -12.98 -8.95
N ALA A 17 7.76 -14.21 -8.63
CA ALA A 17 6.53 -14.48 -7.88
C ALA A 17 6.55 -13.83 -6.48
N ALA A 18 7.68 -13.92 -5.77
CA ALA A 18 7.84 -13.32 -4.45
C ALA A 18 7.74 -11.78 -4.50
N VAL A 19 8.39 -11.15 -5.48
CA VAL A 19 8.31 -9.70 -5.68
C VAL A 19 6.89 -9.27 -6.03
N ALA A 20 6.22 -9.98 -6.93
CA ALA A 20 4.83 -9.69 -7.29
C ALA A 20 3.90 -9.81 -6.07
N ALA A 21 4.06 -10.84 -5.24
CA ALA A 21 3.27 -11.01 -4.03
C ALA A 21 3.52 -9.89 -3.00
N ALA A 22 4.76 -9.43 -2.86
CA ALA A 22 5.10 -8.32 -1.98
C ALA A 22 4.51 -6.99 -2.50
N TYR A 23 4.55 -6.76 -3.81
CA TYR A 23 4.01 -5.55 -4.45
C TYR A 23 2.49 -5.47 -4.37
N LEU A 24 1.79 -6.60 -4.55
CA LEU A 24 0.33 -6.69 -4.50
C LEU A 24 -0.22 -6.73 -3.07
N ARG A 25 0.64 -6.71 -2.05
CA ARG A 25 0.20 -6.71 -0.65
C ARG A 25 -0.58 -5.41 -0.38
N PRO A 26 -1.80 -5.49 0.17
CA PRO A 26 -2.55 -4.31 0.56
C PRO A 26 -1.74 -3.44 1.53
N SER A 27 -1.82 -2.12 1.37
CA SER A 27 -1.28 -1.20 2.37
C SER A 27 -2.09 -1.35 3.66
N VAL A 28 -1.43 -1.75 4.75
CA VAL A 28 -2.07 -1.92 6.06
C VAL A 28 -1.43 -0.94 7.02
N ALA A 29 -2.26 -0.34 7.88
CA ALA A 29 -1.76 0.49 8.97
C ALA A 29 -0.81 -0.32 9.88
N PRO A 30 0.24 0.30 10.45
CA PRO A 30 1.07 -0.34 11.46
C PRO A 30 0.24 -0.92 12.62
N PRO A 31 0.70 -2.00 13.27
CA PRO A 31 0.02 -2.55 14.44
C PRO A 31 -0.22 -1.49 15.52
N GLY A 32 -1.45 -1.43 16.05
CA GLY A 32 -1.85 -0.44 17.05
C GLY A 32 -2.37 0.88 16.47
N GLN A 33 -2.38 1.06 15.15
CA GLN A 33 -3.04 2.19 14.49
C GLN A 33 -4.40 1.77 13.90
N PRO A 34 -5.39 2.69 13.86
CA PRO A 34 -6.63 2.47 13.12
C PRO A 34 -6.34 2.17 11.64
N ALA A 35 -7.24 1.40 11.01
CA ALA A 35 -7.13 1.13 9.58
C ALA A 35 -7.13 2.44 8.76
N LEU A 36 -6.31 2.47 7.71
CA LEU A 36 -6.30 3.59 6.76
C LEU A 36 -7.66 3.65 6.04
N LEU A 37 -8.29 4.82 6.08
CA LEU A 37 -9.52 5.09 5.35
C LEU A 37 -9.19 5.56 3.93
N THR A 38 -9.72 4.87 2.93
CA THR A 38 -9.67 5.34 1.54
C THR A 38 -10.71 6.43 1.36
N LEU A 39 -10.26 7.63 1.00
CA LEU A 39 -11.15 8.74 0.67
C LEU A 39 -11.88 8.46 -0.65
N ASN A 40 -13.18 8.74 -0.64
CA ASN A 40 -14.08 8.62 -1.77
C ASN A 40 -15.14 9.73 -1.68
N PRO A 41 -15.94 9.97 -2.74
CA PRO A 41 -16.92 11.06 -2.73
C PRO A 41 -17.95 10.99 -1.60
N ALA A 42 -18.21 9.80 -1.04
CA ALA A 42 -19.19 9.62 0.04
C ALA A 42 -18.65 10.01 1.43
N ASN A 43 -17.35 9.85 1.68
CA ASN A 43 -16.73 10.14 2.99
C ASN A 43 -15.86 11.41 2.99
N PHE A 44 -15.64 12.03 1.83
CA PHE A 44 -14.75 13.19 1.70
C PHE A 44 -15.19 14.39 2.54
N ARG A 45 -16.49 14.73 2.56
CA ARG A 45 -17.01 15.87 3.34
C ARG A 45 -16.81 15.71 4.85
N GLU A 46 -16.99 14.49 5.36
CA GLU A 46 -16.80 14.21 6.77
C GLU A 46 -15.33 14.31 7.16
N PHE A 47 -14.45 13.79 6.30
CA PHE A 47 -13.01 13.95 6.44
C PHE A 47 -12.61 15.44 6.45
N GLU A 48 -13.12 16.24 5.51
CA GLU A 48 -12.83 17.68 5.41
C GLU A 48 -13.28 18.42 6.68
N ALA A 49 -14.49 18.15 7.18
CA ALA A 49 -14.98 18.76 8.42
C ALA A 49 -14.11 18.40 9.64
N ALA A 50 -13.70 17.13 9.78
CA ALA A 50 -12.78 16.69 10.84
C ALA A 50 -11.35 17.24 10.63
N PHE A 51 -10.97 17.50 9.38
CA PHE A 51 -9.72 18.14 9.01
C PHE A 51 -9.68 19.59 9.49
N ASP A 52 -10.73 20.35 9.23
CA ASP A 52 -10.78 21.77 9.55
C ASP A 52 -11.03 22.05 11.04
N ALA A 53 -11.62 21.10 11.78
CA ALA A 53 -11.98 21.28 13.19
C ALA A 53 -10.78 21.43 14.16
N HIS A 54 -9.58 20.97 13.79
CA HIS A 54 -8.39 21.11 14.63
C HIS A 54 -7.21 21.65 13.81
N PRO A 55 -7.18 22.97 13.52
CA PRO A 55 -6.14 23.59 12.71
C PRO A 55 -4.77 23.59 13.39
N ASP A 56 -4.73 23.50 14.72
CA ASP A 56 -3.49 23.58 15.51
C ASP A 56 -2.73 22.24 15.64
N GLN A 57 -3.29 21.15 15.10
CA GLN A 57 -2.66 19.83 15.17
C GLN A 57 -1.80 19.57 13.92
N PRO A 58 -0.55 19.08 14.08
CA PRO A 58 0.27 18.69 12.93
C PRO A 58 -0.34 17.48 12.22
N ARG A 59 -0.57 17.60 10.91
CA ARG A 59 -1.20 16.57 10.07
C ARG A 59 -0.33 16.25 8.87
N LEU A 60 -0.28 14.96 8.50
CA LEU A 60 0.47 14.47 7.35
C LEU A 60 -0.53 13.90 6.34
N VAL A 61 -0.64 14.57 5.18
CA VAL A 61 -1.51 14.13 4.07
C VAL A 61 -0.64 13.54 2.98
N LEU A 62 -0.77 12.23 2.75
CA LEU A 62 -0.08 11.54 1.66
C LEU A 62 -0.97 11.58 0.41
N LEU A 63 -0.66 12.50 -0.51
CA LEU A 63 -1.30 12.57 -1.81
C LEU A 63 -0.64 11.56 -2.74
N PHE A 64 -1.27 10.40 -2.91
CA PHE A 64 -0.84 9.41 -3.90
C PHE A 64 -1.39 9.82 -5.28
N SER A 65 -0.49 10.22 -6.18
CA SER A 65 -0.81 10.33 -7.61
C SER A 65 -1.01 8.91 -8.16
N PRO A 66 -2.11 8.62 -8.88
CA PRO A 66 -2.17 7.40 -9.66
C PRO A 66 -1.08 7.48 -10.74
N THR A 67 -0.18 6.50 -10.75
CA THR A 67 0.75 6.21 -11.86
C THR A 67 0.16 5.13 -12.74
#